data_AF-A0A8J2PDP8-F1
#
_entry.id   AF-A0A8J2PDP8-F1
#
_cell.length_a   1.000
_cell.length_b   1.000
_cell.length_c   1.000
_cell.angle_alpha   90.00
_cell.angle_beta   90.00
_cell.angle_gamma   90.00
#
_symmetry.space_group_name_H-M   'P 1'
#
loop_
_entity.id
_entity.type
_entity.pdbx_description
1 polymer ?
#
loop_
_entity_poly.entity_id
_entity_poly.type
_entity_poly.pdbx_seq_one_letter_code
_entity_poly.pdbx_strand_id
1 'polypeptide(L)'
;VFKTLKMVKVLAVLLLGITATVTAFPDNVPATTSTCMEMTPGHGDGPQKSASPYQVATSVTRLKSGGQLEVTIKGSAFKGFYVQARDSEGNPVGSFLSNKLTETHSCFGKKSVS
;
A
#
# COMPACT_ATOMS: atom_id res chain seq x y z
N VAL A 1 -40.68 7.92 31.88
CA VAL A 1 -40.70 6.90 30.80
C VAL A 1 -40.73 7.50 29.40
N PHE A 2 -41.71 8.34 29.02
CA PHE A 2 -41.78 8.90 27.65
C PHE A 2 -40.67 9.90 27.29
N LYS A 3 -40.26 10.77 28.22
CA LYS A 3 -39.13 11.71 28.00
C LYS A 3 -37.79 10.99 27.87
N THR A 4 -37.54 10.01 28.74
CA THR A 4 -36.35 9.15 28.70
C THR A 4 -36.29 8.32 27.43
N LEU A 5 -37.42 7.78 26.94
CA LEU A 5 -37.48 7.01 25.70
C LEU A 5 -37.22 7.88 24.45
N LYS A 6 -37.72 9.12 24.42
CA LYS A 6 -37.40 10.10 23.37
C LYS A 6 -35.92 10.47 23.37
N MET A 7 -35.34 10.69 24.54
CA MET A 7 -33.92 11.05 24.68
C MET A 7 -33.00 9.90 24.24
N VAL A 8 -33.32 8.66 24.61
CA VAL A 8 -32.60 7.45 24.17
C VAL A 8 -32.66 7.28 22.64
N LYS A 9 -33.82 7.52 22.02
CA LYS A 9 -33.96 7.47 20.55
C LYS A 9 -33.15 8.55 19.85
N VAL A 10 -33.14 9.78 20.37
CA VAL A 10 -32.34 10.89 19.82
C VAL A 10 -30.84 10.57 19.92
N LEU A 11 -30.39 10.06 21.07
CA LEU A 11 -29.00 9.61 21.28
C LEU A 11 -28.63 8.48 20.31
N ALA A 12 -29.49 7.48 20.14
CA ALA A 12 -29.24 6.37 19.22
C ALA A 12 -29.14 6.83 17.76
N VAL A 13 -30.02 7.73 17.31
CA VAL A 13 -29.96 8.31 15.96
C VAL A 13 -28.68 9.13 15.77
N LEU A 14 -28.24 9.88 16.78
CA LEU A 14 -26.99 10.63 16.73
C LEU A 14 -25.77 9.69 16.60
N LEU A 15 -25.74 8.61 17.40
CA LEU A 15 -24.67 7.60 17.38
C LEU A 15 -24.58 6.88 16.04
N LEU A 16 -25.71 6.49 15.43
CA LEU A 16 -25.71 5.92 14.07
C LEU A 16 -25.22 6.92 13.02
N GLY A 17 -25.57 8.21 13.14
CA GLY A 17 -25.10 9.25 12.23
C GLY A 17 -23.58 9.44 12.25
N ILE A 18 -22.95 9.33 13.42
CA ILE A 18 -21.50 9.48 13.58
C ILE A 18 -20.71 8.30 12.97
N THR A 19 -21.29 7.10 12.93
CA THR A 19 -20.62 5.94 12.28
C THR A 19 -20.57 6.05 10.75
N ALA A 20 -21.44 6.86 10.13
CA ALA A 20 -21.47 7.05 8.68
C ALA A 20 -20.34 7.95 8.16
N THR A 21 -19.61 8.65 9.04
CA THR A 21 -18.51 9.55 8.68
C THR A 21 -17.12 8.97 8.93
N VAL A 22 -17.01 7.69 9.32
CA VAL A 22 -15.71 7.04 9.52
C VAL A 22 -15.21 6.55 8.16
N THR A 23 -14.29 7.29 7.57
CA THR A 23 -13.51 6.80 6.42
C THR A 23 -12.38 5.94 6.95
N ALA A 24 -12.48 4.62 6.81
CA ALA A 24 -11.33 3.75 7.02
C ALA A 24 -10.27 4.05 5.95
N PHE A 25 -8.99 3.96 6.32
CA PHE A 25 -7.95 3.91 5.29
C PHE A 25 -8.21 2.67 4.43
N PRO A 26 -8.12 2.78 3.11
CA PRO A 26 -8.32 1.62 2.24
C PRO A 26 -7.38 0.49 2.69
N ASP A 27 -7.88 -0.74 2.71
CA ASP A 27 -7.09 -1.95 3.03
C ASP A 27 -5.92 -2.16 2.04
N ASN A 28 -5.88 -1.35 0.97
CA ASN A 28 -4.88 -1.35 -0.07
C ASN A 28 -4.23 0.03 -0.26
N VAL A 29 -2.97 0.00 -0.68
CA VAL A 29 -2.22 1.19 -1.12
C VAL A 29 -2.95 1.83 -2.32
N PRO A 30 -3.28 3.14 -2.33
CA PRO A 30 -3.93 3.77 -3.48
C PRO A 30 -3.07 3.76 -4.75
N ALA A 31 -3.67 3.52 -5.93
CA ALA A 31 -2.99 3.59 -7.22
C ALA A 31 -2.90 5.01 -7.80
N THR A 32 -2.56 5.98 -6.96
CA THR A 32 -2.34 7.37 -7.39
C THR A 32 -0.92 7.57 -7.89
N THR A 33 -0.70 8.57 -8.74
CA THR A 33 0.65 8.90 -9.22
C THR A 33 1.60 9.23 -8.08
N SER A 34 1.16 10.01 -7.08
CA SER A 34 1.97 10.32 -5.90
C SER A 34 2.35 9.05 -5.15
N THR A 35 1.40 8.16 -4.86
CA THR A 35 1.70 6.90 -4.16
C THR A 35 2.69 6.01 -4.92
N CYS A 36 2.49 5.89 -6.25
CA CYS A 36 3.37 5.09 -7.10
C CYS A 36 4.80 5.67 -7.18
N MET A 37 4.95 6.98 -7.15
CA MET A 37 6.25 7.64 -7.31
C MET A 37 6.97 7.87 -5.99
N GLU A 38 6.26 8.23 -4.92
CA GLU A 38 6.83 8.54 -3.62
C GLU A 38 7.27 7.29 -2.84
N MET A 39 6.59 6.15 -3.02
CA MET A 39 6.84 4.90 -2.27
C MET A 39 6.93 5.10 -0.75
N THR A 40 6.33 6.17 -0.23
CA THR A 40 6.40 6.57 1.18
C THR A 40 5.11 6.17 1.88
N PRO A 41 5.18 5.37 2.98
CA PRO A 41 3.99 5.02 3.75
C PRO A 41 3.35 6.26 4.39
N GLY A 42 2.03 6.41 4.26
CA GLY A 42 1.27 7.56 4.78
C GLY A 42 0.93 7.49 6.27
N HIS A 43 1.65 6.70 7.08
CA HIS A 43 1.32 6.44 8.49
C HIS A 43 2.11 7.30 9.49
N GLY A 44 2.67 8.42 9.05
CA GLY A 44 3.22 9.48 9.92
C GLY A 44 4.65 9.29 10.41
N ASP A 45 5.18 8.07 10.37
CA ASP A 45 6.59 7.81 10.68
C ASP A 45 7.50 8.07 9.47
N GLY A 46 8.67 8.63 9.74
CA GLY A 46 9.69 8.85 8.71
C GLY A 46 10.37 7.55 8.26
N PRO A 47 11.09 7.57 7.12
CA PRO A 47 11.84 6.40 6.64
C PRO A 47 12.86 5.90 7.66
N GLN A 48 13.01 4.58 7.74
CA GLN A 48 14.04 3.96 8.57
C GLN A 48 15.44 4.40 8.11
N LYS A 49 16.27 4.86 9.05
CA LYS A 49 17.65 5.34 8.77
C LYS A 49 18.74 4.31 9.09
N SER A 50 18.43 3.31 9.91
CA SER A 50 19.33 2.18 10.20
C SER A 50 19.30 1.15 9.07
N ALA A 51 20.27 0.23 9.07
CA ALA A 51 20.27 -0.90 8.15
C ALA A 51 18.93 -1.65 8.16
N SER A 52 18.38 -1.91 6.97
CA SER A 52 17.13 -2.65 6.81
C SER A 52 17.26 -4.04 7.43
N PRO A 53 16.31 -4.50 8.28
CA PRO A 53 16.27 -5.88 8.74
C PRO A 53 15.78 -6.86 7.65
N TYR A 54 15.39 -6.33 6.48
CA TYR A 54 14.92 -7.10 5.33
C TYR A 54 15.88 -6.97 4.15
N GLN A 55 16.01 -8.05 3.39
CA GLN A 55 16.80 -8.11 2.15
C GLN A 55 15.88 -8.44 0.98
N VAL A 56 16.03 -7.69 -0.11
CA VAL A 56 15.37 -7.97 -1.39
C VAL A 56 16.40 -8.62 -2.31
N ALA A 57 16.12 -9.83 -2.77
CA ALA A 57 16.96 -10.58 -3.68
C ALA A 57 16.20 -10.93 -4.96
N THR A 58 16.93 -11.06 -6.06
CA THR A 58 16.41 -11.54 -7.34
C THR A 58 17.08 -12.87 -7.72
N SER A 59 16.36 -13.75 -8.43
CA SER A 59 16.93 -15.03 -8.90
C SER A 59 18.07 -14.83 -9.90
N VAL A 60 18.09 -13.71 -10.62
CA VAL A 60 19.14 -13.30 -11.56
C VAL A 60 19.39 -11.79 -11.49
N THR A 61 20.57 -11.35 -11.91
CA THR A 61 20.98 -9.93 -11.90
C THR A 61 20.82 -9.24 -13.25
N ARG A 62 20.54 -10.00 -14.31
CA ARG A 62 20.32 -9.48 -15.67
C ARG A 62 19.15 -10.19 -16.29
N LEU A 63 18.26 -9.40 -16.90
CA LEU A 63 17.07 -9.89 -17.56
C LEU A 63 17.04 -9.36 -18.99
N LYS A 64 16.74 -10.23 -19.96
CA LYS A 64 16.43 -9.81 -21.32
C LYS A 64 14.98 -9.34 -21.38
N SER A 65 14.65 -8.54 -22.38
CA SER A 65 13.26 -8.13 -22.63
C SER A 65 12.33 -9.36 -22.72
N GLY A 66 11.18 -9.31 -22.06
CA GLY A 66 10.23 -10.42 -21.96
C GLY A 66 10.64 -11.56 -21.01
N GLY A 67 11.83 -11.50 -20.42
CA GLY A 67 12.25 -12.45 -19.38
C GLY A 67 11.45 -12.29 -18.09
N GLN A 68 11.52 -13.30 -17.23
CA GLN A 68 10.97 -13.27 -15.87
C GLN A 68 12.07 -13.60 -14.86
N LEU A 69 11.98 -12.99 -13.68
CA LEU A 69 12.81 -13.33 -12.53
C LEU A 69 11.93 -13.42 -11.28
N GLU A 70 12.44 -14.11 -10.28
CA GLU A 70 11.78 -14.20 -8.98
C GLU A 70 12.34 -13.11 -8.06
N VAL A 71 11.46 -12.41 -7.35
CA VAL A 71 11.82 -11.46 -6.29
C VAL A 71 11.51 -12.08 -4.94
N THR A 72 12.51 -12.17 -4.07
CA THR A 72 12.36 -12.72 -2.72
C THR A 72 12.66 -11.64 -1.68
N ILE A 73 11.75 -11.44 -0.72
CA ILE A 73 11.97 -10.60 0.47
C ILE A 73 12.26 -11.53 1.64
N LYS A 74 13.44 -11.38 2.26
CA LYS A 74 13.89 -12.18 3.41
C LYS A 74 14.04 -11.30 4.64
N GLY A 75 13.70 -11.82 5.81
CA GLY A 75 13.89 -11.14 7.09
C GLY A 75 12.95 -11.68 8.17
N SER A 76 12.69 -10.87 9.20
CA SER A 76 11.68 -11.16 10.23
C SER A 76 10.26 -11.21 9.64
N ALA A 77 9.29 -11.68 10.43
CA ALA A 77 7.89 -11.62 10.04
C ALA A 77 7.43 -10.16 9.86
N PHE A 78 6.68 -9.88 8.81
CA PHE A 78 6.09 -8.58 8.50
C PHE A 78 4.61 -8.73 8.14
N LYS A 79 3.81 -7.67 8.30
CA LYS A 79 2.37 -7.69 8.03
C LYS A 79 2.02 -7.52 6.55
N GLY A 80 2.87 -6.82 5.81
CA GLY A 80 2.69 -6.54 4.39
C GLY A 80 3.92 -5.84 3.83
N PHE A 81 3.94 -5.68 2.51
CA PHE A 81 5.01 -5.01 1.80
C PHE A 81 4.46 -4.30 0.58
N TYR A 82 5.22 -3.33 0.07
CA TYR A 82 4.99 -2.70 -1.20
C TYR A 82 6.30 -2.64 -1.97
N VAL A 83 6.33 -3.21 -3.17
CA VAL A 83 7.55 -3.33 -3.98
C VAL A 83 7.29 -2.82 -5.39
N GLN A 84 8.29 -2.19 -5.96
CA GLN A 84 8.24 -1.65 -7.31
C GLN A 84 9.59 -1.86 -7.99
N ALA A 85 9.57 -2.31 -9.24
CA ALA A 85 10.76 -2.31 -10.09
C ALA A 85 10.88 -0.96 -10.79
N ARG A 86 12.10 -0.40 -10.82
CA ARG A 86 12.39 0.90 -11.43
C ARG A 86 13.53 0.80 -12.44
N ASP A 87 13.47 1.61 -13.48
CA ASP A 87 14.61 1.84 -14.37
C ASP A 87 15.66 2.79 -13.74
N SER A 88 16.72 3.09 -14.48
CA SER A 88 17.78 4.00 -14.04
C SER A 88 17.33 5.46 -13.84
N GLU A 89 16.19 5.83 -14.42
CA GLU A 89 15.57 7.16 -14.26
C GLU A 89 14.57 7.20 -13.10
N GLY A 90 14.31 6.05 -12.46
CA GLY A 90 13.38 5.93 -11.35
C GLY A 90 11.92 5.72 -11.79
N ASN A 91 11.64 5.46 -13.06
CA ASN A 91 10.28 5.19 -13.54
C ASN A 91 9.87 3.74 -13.21
N PRO A 92 8.59 3.50 -12.84
CA PRO A 92 8.08 2.14 -12.68
C PRO A 92 8.11 1.35 -13.98
N VAL A 93 8.69 0.15 -13.96
CA VAL A 93 8.84 -0.73 -15.14
C VAL A 93 8.40 -2.16 -14.88
N GLY A 94 8.05 -2.86 -15.95
CA GLY A 94 7.63 -4.26 -15.91
C GLY A 94 6.29 -4.48 -15.21
N SER A 95 5.97 -5.76 -14.98
CA SER A 95 4.75 -6.19 -14.31
C SER A 95 5.06 -7.35 -13.39
N PHE A 96 4.48 -7.32 -12.18
CA PHE A 96 4.49 -8.47 -11.28
C PHE A 96 3.37 -9.44 -11.66
N LEU A 97 3.59 -10.73 -11.40
CA LEU A 97 2.55 -11.75 -11.43
C LEU A 97 2.03 -11.93 -10.00
N SER A 98 0.70 -11.96 -9.84
CA SER A 98 0.09 -12.23 -8.53
C SER A 98 0.28 -13.70 -8.13
N ASN A 99 0.22 -13.95 -6.83
CA ASN A 99 0.17 -15.29 -6.25
C ASN A 99 -0.72 -15.27 -4.99
N LYS A 100 -0.83 -16.39 -4.28
CA LYS A 100 -1.70 -16.51 -3.10
C LYS A 100 -1.41 -15.53 -1.95
N LEU A 101 -0.22 -14.94 -1.91
CA LEU A 101 0.26 -14.08 -0.83
C LEU A 101 0.44 -12.62 -1.28
N THR A 102 0.23 -12.32 -2.57
CA THR A 102 0.62 -11.02 -3.14
C THR A 102 -0.40 -10.53 -4.15
N GLU A 103 -0.78 -9.27 -4.03
CA GLU A 103 -1.64 -8.57 -5.00
C GLU A 103 -0.82 -7.63 -5.87
N THR A 104 -1.18 -7.54 -7.15
CA THR A 104 -0.53 -6.63 -8.09
C THR A 104 -1.16 -5.24 -8.00
N HIS A 105 -0.36 -4.23 -8.32
CA HIS A 105 -0.74 -2.83 -8.22
C HIS A 105 -0.52 -2.12 -9.55
N SER A 106 -1.42 -1.21 -9.93
CA SER A 106 -1.47 -0.58 -11.25
C SER A 106 -0.63 0.71 -11.33
N CYS A 107 0.65 0.64 -10.96
CA CYS A 107 1.59 1.75 -11.08
C CYS A 107 2.33 1.84 -12.41
N PHE A 108 2.26 0.79 -13.24
CA PHE A 108 2.96 0.78 -14.52
C PHE A 108 2.50 1.94 -15.41
N GLY A 109 3.46 2.65 -16.00
CA GLY A 109 3.21 3.79 -16.89
C GLY A 109 2.85 5.10 -16.18
N LYS A 110 2.71 5.13 -14.85
CA LYS A 110 2.58 6.39 -14.10
C LYS A 110 3.96 7.04 -13.98
N LYS A 111 4.03 8.31 -14.34
CA LYS A 111 5.25 9.13 -14.26
C LYS A 111 5.02 10.26 -13.26
N SER A 112 6.08 10.71 -12.58
CA SER A 112 6.01 11.94 -11.81
C SER A 112 5.59 13.08 -12.73
N VAL A 113 4.56 13.81 -12.33
CA VAL A 113 4.22 15.09 -12.95
C VAL A 113 5.24 16.08 -12.41
N SER A 114 6.08 16.64 -13.29
CA SER A 114 6.98 17.74 -12.95
C SER A 114 6.21 19.02 -12.68
#